data_AF-A0AAD1H999-F1
#
_entry.id   AF-A0AAD1H999-F1
#
_cell.length_a   1.000
_cell.length_b   1.000
_cell.length_c   1.000
_cell.angle_alpha   90.00
_cell.angle_beta   90.00
_cell.angle_gamma   90.00
#
_symmetry.space_group_name_H-M   'P 1'
#
loop_
_entity.id
_entity.type
_entity.pdbx_description
1 polymer ?
#
loop_
_entity_poly.entity_id
_entity_poly.type
_entity_poly.pdbx_seq_one_letter_code
_entity_poly.pdbx_strand_id
1 'polypeptide(L)'
;MVVKRDAVFRVLLTRYNRDRAVLAVVFLLLFVFSYSEDIVFAVLDATGNDHVLGWIVGLVGLDAAVLAVVGLLKREIAQADGEGQRLWRPWWIAFATVVILDVLLIRLPEEHPLWLDIAMSSVMACLMGVLMALSLNASPLVLFSKERRAVAPDDWERVRAVVPLVIGTFVLYLASTAFDDFFDLDTVRILEPQVAAEVAALPLEEQLHANATLCEDAVSPAFFQQVVKVIPLLLLTLGVEFNYFRRTLAEPVQRAAAAATVGVMSIGLSLAISTLPWGGSGCGEVLGYWHEYLTFVISVQGVAAGLATLVWVLVVSDPDRRNTSGVDSV
;
A
#
# COMPACT_ATOMS: atom_id res chain seq x y z
N MET A 1 14.89 -11.99 -44.80
CA MET A 1 14.63 -12.68 -43.50
C MET A 1 15.12 -11.90 -42.29
N VAL A 2 16.28 -11.21 -42.33
CA VAL A 2 16.85 -10.45 -41.20
C VAL A 2 15.93 -9.30 -40.72
N VAL A 3 15.45 -8.44 -41.62
CA VAL A 3 14.56 -7.30 -41.30
C VAL A 3 13.26 -7.71 -40.58
N LYS A 4 12.73 -8.91 -40.87
CA LYS A 4 11.50 -9.42 -40.23
C LYS A 4 11.76 -9.93 -38.80
N ARG A 5 12.97 -10.42 -38.50
CA ARG A 5 13.37 -10.77 -37.13
C ARG A 5 13.57 -9.52 -36.27
N ASP A 6 14.15 -8.47 -36.84
CA ASP A 6 14.41 -7.22 -36.10
C ASP A 6 13.12 -6.50 -35.68
N ALA A 7 12.10 -6.54 -36.55
CA ALA A 7 10.78 -5.99 -36.24
C ALA A 7 10.08 -6.78 -35.12
N VAL A 8 10.09 -8.12 -35.18
CA VAL A 8 9.49 -8.98 -34.15
C VAL A 8 10.21 -8.82 -32.81
N PHE A 9 11.54 -8.78 -32.81
CA PHE A 9 12.33 -8.56 -31.61
C PHE A 9 12.03 -7.21 -30.96
N ARG A 10 11.91 -6.14 -31.76
CA ARG A 10 11.55 -4.81 -31.27
C ARG A 10 10.17 -4.80 -30.59
N VAL A 11 9.18 -5.46 -31.19
CA VAL A 11 7.82 -5.55 -30.62
C VAL A 11 7.79 -6.36 -29.31
N LEU A 12 8.58 -7.43 -29.22
CA LEU A 12 8.70 -8.19 -27.98
C LEU A 12 9.37 -7.38 -26.88
N LEU A 13 10.44 -6.66 -27.21
CA LEU A 13 11.16 -5.82 -26.27
C LEU A 13 10.30 -4.66 -25.75
N THR A 14 9.52 -4.00 -26.61
CA THR A 14 8.61 -2.92 -26.18
C THR A 14 7.52 -3.44 -25.25
N ARG A 15 6.94 -4.62 -25.53
CA ARG A 15 5.96 -5.26 -24.62
C ARG A 15 6.59 -5.62 -23.28
N TYR A 16 7.78 -6.22 -23.30
CA TYR A 16 8.48 -6.59 -22.06
C TYR A 16 8.81 -5.36 -21.20
N ASN A 17 9.29 -4.27 -21.82
CA ASN A 17 9.57 -3.03 -21.11
C ASN A 17 8.29 -2.39 -20.55
N ARG A 18 7.18 -2.40 -21.31
CA ARG A 18 5.87 -1.96 -20.81
C ARG A 18 5.45 -2.75 -19.58
N ASP A 19 5.53 -4.09 -19.63
CA ASP A 19 5.11 -4.95 -18.52
C ASP A 19 5.93 -4.66 -17.24
N ARG A 20 7.25 -4.46 -17.38
CA ARG A 20 8.12 -4.07 -16.26
C ARG A 20 7.82 -2.68 -15.73
N ALA A 21 7.57 -1.71 -16.62
CA ALA A 21 7.23 -0.35 -16.22
C ALA A 21 5.89 -0.32 -15.45
N VAL A 22 4.89 -1.06 -15.91
CA VAL A 22 3.61 -1.22 -15.20
C VAL A 22 3.82 -1.81 -13.80
N LEU A 23 4.59 -2.89 -13.69
CA LEU A 23 4.90 -3.51 -12.41
C LEU A 23 5.61 -2.52 -11.48
N ALA A 24 6.63 -1.83 -11.99
CA ALA A 24 7.39 -0.85 -11.23
C ALA A 24 6.52 0.33 -10.75
N VAL A 25 5.63 0.86 -11.60
CA VAL A 25 4.69 1.93 -11.21
C VAL A 25 3.80 1.47 -10.06
N VAL A 26 3.20 0.27 -10.15
CA VAL A 26 2.33 -0.25 -9.09
C VAL A 26 3.11 -0.44 -7.79
N PHE A 27 4.31 -1.02 -7.84
CA PHE A 27 5.12 -1.27 -6.65
C PHE A 27 5.67 0.01 -6.02
N LEU A 28 6.15 0.97 -6.83
CA LEU A 28 6.63 2.25 -6.32
C LEU A 28 5.52 3.03 -5.62
N LEU A 29 4.33 3.08 -6.22
CA LEU A 29 3.20 3.79 -5.62
C LEU A 29 2.65 3.07 -4.38
N LEU A 30 2.62 1.73 -4.38
CA LEU A 30 2.08 0.97 -3.25
C LEU A 30 3.04 0.84 -2.07
N PHE A 31 4.33 0.59 -2.32
CA PHE A 31 5.29 0.25 -1.25
C PHE A 31 6.24 1.38 -0.88
N VAL A 32 6.49 2.34 -1.77
CA VAL A 32 7.39 3.46 -1.47
C VAL A 32 6.59 4.71 -1.17
N PHE A 33 5.69 5.10 -2.08
CA PHE A 33 4.87 6.29 -1.90
C PHE A 33 3.83 6.15 -0.78
N SER A 34 3.18 4.99 -0.64
CA SER A 34 2.19 4.82 0.45
C SER A 34 2.82 4.72 1.84
N TYR A 35 4.14 4.52 1.91
CA TYR A 35 4.94 4.38 3.14
C TYR A 35 6.01 5.48 3.23
N SER A 36 5.86 6.58 2.48
CA SER A 36 6.91 7.60 2.36
C SER A 36 7.17 8.29 3.70
N GLU A 37 6.12 8.57 4.45
CA GLU A 37 6.16 9.09 5.81
C GLU A 37 6.95 8.16 6.73
N ASP A 38 6.64 6.87 6.74
CA ASP A 38 7.32 5.86 7.58
C ASP A 38 8.80 5.73 7.23
N ILE A 39 9.12 5.71 5.94
CA ILE A 39 10.52 5.63 5.47
C ILE A 39 11.29 6.87 5.91
N VAL A 40 10.67 8.05 5.81
CA VAL A 40 11.31 9.32 6.16
C VAL A 40 11.47 9.44 7.67
N PHE A 41 10.44 9.11 8.44
CA PHE A 41 10.50 9.10 9.90
C PHE A 41 11.63 8.18 10.37
N ALA A 42 11.77 6.96 9.81
CA ALA A 42 12.84 6.03 10.17
C ALA A 42 14.25 6.59 9.87
N VAL A 43 14.40 7.30 8.76
CA VAL A 43 15.68 7.92 8.37
C VAL A 43 16.01 9.14 9.23
N LEU A 44 15.02 9.97 9.55
CA LEU A 44 15.22 11.17 10.37
C LEU A 44 15.53 10.80 11.82
N ASP A 45 14.81 9.84 12.38
CA ASP A 45 15.06 9.27 13.71
C ASP A 45 16.48 8.70 13.80
N ALA A 46 16.87 7.85 12.85
CA ALA A 46 18.22 7.25 12.81
C ALA A 46 19.35 8.28 12.63
N THR A 47 19.07 9.46 12.08
CA THR A 47 20.08 10.51 11.83
C THR A 47 20.03 11.67 12.81
N GLY A 48 19.06 11.69 13.74
CA GLY A 48 18.84 12.79 14.69
C GLY A 48 18.45 14.12 14.02
N ASN A 49 17.75 14.07 12.88
CA ASN A 49 17.35 15.24 12.08
C ASN A 49 15.83 15.45 12.06
N ASP A 50 15.15 15.22 13.18
CA ASP A 50 13.69 15.28 13.39
C ASP A 50 13.03 16.67 13.25
N HIS A 51 13.74 17.68 12.76
CA HIS A 51 13.24 19.05 12.61
C HIS A 51 12.40 19.22 11.33
N VAL A 52 11.55 20.26 11.30
CA VAL A 52 10.62 20.55 10.19
C VAL A 52 11.30 20.60 8.81
N LEU A 53 12.53 21.13 8.71
CA LEU A 53 13.25 21.14 7.42
C LEU A 53 13.68 19.72 7.01
N GLY A 54 14.06 18.87 7.96
CA GLY A 54 14.35 17.45 7.71
C GLY A 54 13.13 16.73 7.14
N TRP A 55 11.95 16.97 7.72
CA TRP A 55 10.68 16.45 7.23
C TRP A 55 10.31 16.95 5.83
N ILE A 56 10.42 18.25 5.56
CA ILE A 56 10.15 18.80 4.21
C ILE A 56 11.11 18.19 3.18
N VAL A 57 12.40 18.15 3.48
CA VAL A 57 13.40 17.60 2.55
C VAL A 57 13.23 16.10 2.37
N GLY A 58 12.92 15.38 3.45
CA GLY A 58 12.70 13.94 3.45
C GLY A 58 11.44 13.54 2.69
N LEU A 59 10.27 13.96 3.17
CA LEU A 59 8.96 13.54 2.64
C LEU A 59 8.73 14.07 1.23
N VAL A 60 8.75 15.39 1.06
CA VAL A 60 8.51 16.01 -0.26
C VAL A 60 9.61 15.61 -1.24
N GLY A 61 10.86 15.47 -0.78
CA GLY A 61 11.97 15.03 -1.62
C GLY A 61 11.81 13.58 -2.09
N LEU A 62 11.44 12.66 -1.19
CA LEU A 62 11.18 11.26 -1.52
C LEU A 62 10.01 11.13 -2.48
N ASP A 63 8.89 11.80 -2.21
CA ASP A 63 7.69 11.73 -3.05
C ASP A 63 7.93 12.35 -4.42
N ALA A 64 8.62 13.50 -4.49
CA ALA A 64 9.02 14.08 -5.77
C ALA A 64 9.94 13.15 -6.57
N ALA A 65 10.90 12.47 -5.91
CA ALA A 65 11.80 11.53 -6.56
C ALA A 65 11.05 10.29 -7.08
N VAL A 66 10.19 9.69 -6.26
CA VAL A 66 9.36 8.54 -6.63
C VAL A 66 8.44 8.90 -7.80
N LEU A 67 7.74 10.03 -7.72
CA LEU A 67 6.84 10.46 -8.77
C LEU A 67 7.58 10.88 -10.05
N ALA A 68 8.80 11.39 -9.97
CA ALA A 68 9.64 11.62 -11.14
C ALA A 68 9.98 10.30 -11.86
N VAL A 69 10.36 9.25 -11.11
CA VAL A 69 10.58 7.91 -11.66
C VAL A 69 9.28 7.36 -12.26
N VAL A 70 8.15 7.48 -11.56
CA VAL A 70 6.82 7.08 -12.08
C VAL A 70 6.47 7.83 -13.36
N GLY A 71 6.81 9.12 -13.47
CA GLY A 71 6.63 9.90 -14.70
C GLY A 71 7.47 9.37 -15.87
N LEU A 72 8.72 8.99 -15.62
CA LEU A 72 9.57 8.34 -16.63
C LEU A 72 8.97 7.01 -17.09
N LEU A 73 8.51 6.18 -16.14
CA LEU A 73 7.86 4.90 -16.45
C LEU A 73 6.53 5.08 -17.18
N LYS A 74 5.71 6.08 -16.81
CA LYS A 74 4.49 6.46 -17.53
C LYS A 74 4.81 6.80 -18.99
N ARG A 75 5.91 7.50 -19.26
CA ARG A 75 6.33 7.83 -20.62
C ARG A 75 6.63 6.57 -21.43
N GLU A 76 7.31 5.58 -20.84
CA GLU A 76 7.58 4.30 -21.49
C GLU A 76 6.29 3.53 -21.80
N ILE A 77 5.36 3.49 -20.85
CA ILE A 77 4.03 2.86 -21.04
C ILE A 77 3.27 3.56 -22.18
N ALA A 78 3.22 4.90 -22.17
CA ALA A 78 2.53 5.67 -23.20
C ALA A 78 3.16 5.50 -24.59
N GLN A 79 4.49 5.37 -24.68
CA GLN A 79 5.19 5.08 -25.93
C GLN A 79 4.86 3.67 -26.45
N ALA A 80 4.81 2.68 -25.56
CA ALA A 80 4.47 1.30 -25.92
C ALA A 80 2.99 1.17 -26.34
N ASP A 81 2.11 1.99 -25.78
CA ASP A 81 0.68 2.06 -26.13
C ASP A 81 0.41 2.87 -27.42
N GLY A 82 1.39 3.63 -27.91
CA GLY A 82 1.22 4.52 -29.07
C GLY A 82 0.52 5.85 -28.75
N GLU A 83 0.43 6.23 -27.47
CA GLU A 83 -0.37 7.33 -26.95
C GLU A 83 0.48 8.37 -26.20
N GLY A 84 1.63 8.75 -26.77
CA GLY A 84 2.74 9.40 -26.07
C GLY A 84 2.46 10.64 -25.21
N GLN A 85 1.35 11.37 -25.41
CA GLN A 85 0.98 12.55 -24.60
C GLN A 85 -0.35 12.43 -23.83
N ARG A 86 -0.97 11.24 -23.82
CA ARG A 86 -2.28 11.06 -23.20
C ARG A 86 -2.19 11.20 -21.66
N LEU A 87 -3.14 11.96 -21.09
CA LEU A 87 -3.32 12.15 -19.64
C LEU A 87 -2.15 12.81 -18.87
N TRP A 88 -1.20 13.47 -19.54
CA TRP A 88 -0.12 14.19 -18.85
C TRP A 88 -0.56 15.42 -18.06
N ARG A 89 -1.53 16.19 -18.59
CA ARG A 89 -2.10 17.34 -17.87
C ARG A 89 -2.72 16.95 -16.52
N PRO A 90 -3.68 16.00 -16.45
CA PRO A 90 -4.23 15.57 -15.17
C PRO A 90 -3.19 14.89 -14.27
N TRP A 91 -2.18 14.22 -14.85
CA TRP A 91 -1.08 13.62 -14.07
C TRP A 91 -0.26 14.69 -13.34
N TRP A 92 0.11 15.78 -14.02
CA TRP A 92 0.82 16.90 -13.39
C TRP A 92 -0.02 17.64 -12.35
N ILE A 93 -1.33 17.72 -12.54
CA ILE A 93 -2.25 18.28 -11.53
C ILE A 93 -2.21 17.40 -10.28
N ALA A 94 -2.38 16.08 -10.43
CA ALA A 94 -2.35 15.16 -9.29
C ALA A 94 -0.99 15.17 -8.57
N PHE A 95 0.11 15.21 -9.32
CA PHE A 95 1.47 15.40 -8.78
C PHE A 95 1.57 16.66 -7.92
N ALA A 96 1.13 17.81 -8.46
CA ALA A 96 1.19 19.07 -7.73
C ALA A 96 0.28 19.07 -6.51
N THR A 97 -0.89 18.42 -6.59
CA THR A 97 -1.81 18.30 -5.45
C THR A 97 -1.20 17.49 -4.32
N VAL A 98 -0.53 16.37 -4.61
CA VAL A 98 0.20 15.57 -3.60
C VAL A 98 1.25 16.44 -2.91
N VAL A 99 2.16 17.04 -3.67
CA VAL A 99 3.25 17.87 -3.10
C VAL A 99 2.71 19.01 -2.24
N ILE A 100 1.60 19.65 -2.65
CA ILE A 100 0.96 20.70 -1.85
C ILE A 100 0.37 20.11 -0.56
N LEU A 101 -0.25 18.95 -0.63
CA LEU A 101 -0.87 18.30 0.52
C LEU A 101 0.18 17.84 1.54
N ASP A 102 1.30 17.27 1.09
CA ASP A 102 2.42 16.89 1.96
C ASP A 102 2.99 18.11 2.70
N VAL A 103 3.19 19.22 1.99
CA VAL A 103 3.63 20.48 2.61
C VAL A 103 2.61 21.01 3.60
N LEU A 104 1.31 20.88 3.31
CA LEU A 104 0.25 21.30 4.23
C LEU A 104 0.20 20.44 5.49
N LEU A 105 0.36 19.12 5.36
CA LEU A 105 0.41 18.17 6.48
C LEU A 105 1.59 18.46 7.40
N ILE A 106 2.80 18.66 6.85
CA ILE A 106 3.99 18.98 7.66
C ILE A 106 3.84 20.31 8.42
N ARG A 107 3.01 21.24 7.90
CA ARG A 107 2.78 22.56 8.51
C ARG A 107 1.59 22.58 9.46
N LEU A 108 0.90 21.47 9.59
CA LEU A 108 -0.26 21.37 10.46
C LEU A 108 0.19 21.38 11.92
N PRO A 109 -0.54 22.07 12.83
CA PRO A 109 -0.20 22.06 14.25
C PRO A 109 -0.28 20.64 14.82
N GLU A 110 0.58 20.31 15.79
CA GLU A 110 0.56 19.01 16.49
C GLU A 110 -0.83 18.71 17.07
N GLU A 111 -1.52 19.72 17.62
CA GLU A 111 -2.91 19.60 18.06
C GLU A 111 -3.88 19.94 16.92
N HIS A 112 -4.46 18.90 16.31
CA HIS A 112 -5.54 19.03 15.33
C HIS A 112 -6.62 17.97 15.56
N PRO A 113 -7.84 18.20 15.05
CA PRO A 113 -8.95 17.29 15.31
C PRO A 113 -8.92 16.07 14.38
N LEU A 114 -9.16 14.88 14.92
CA LEU A 114 -9.26 13.57 14.23
C LEU A 114 -9.99 13.58 12.88
N TRP A 115 -11.05 14.40 12.71
CA TRP A 115 -11.78 14.45 11.44
C TRP A 115 -10.92 14.96 10.29
N LEU A 116 -9.91 15.79 10.60
CA LEU A 116 -8.97 16.33 9.64
C LEU A 116 -8.03 15.23 9.13
N ASP A 117 -7.56 14.34 10.01
CA ASP A 117 -6.70 13.21 9.63
C ASP A 117 -7.44 12.20 8.77
N ILE A 118 -8.67 11.86 9.17
CA ILE A 118 -9.54 11.01 8.35
C ILE A 118 -9.77 11.65 6.98
N ALA A 119 -9.98 12.97 6.91
CA ALA A 119 -10.17 13.68 5.66
C ALA A 119 -8.90 13.67 4.79
N MET A 120 -7.73 13.94 5.37
CA MET A 120 -6.45 13.94 4.66
C MET A 120 -6.08 12.54 4.17
N SER A 121 -6.20 11.52 5.02
CA SER A 121 -6.05 10.10 4.67
C SER A 121 -6.96 9.68 3.53
N SER A 122 -8.23 10.13 3.54
CA SER A 122 -9.17 9.89 2.44
C SER A 122 -8.74 10.55 1.13
N VAL A 123 -8.32 11.82 1.20
CA VAL A 123 -7.88 12.58 0.03
C VAL A 123 -6.59 11.98 -0.55
N MET A 124 -5.63 11.61 0.29
CA MET A 124 -4.38 10.98 -0.13
C MET A 124 -4.60 9.61 -0.76
N ALA A 125 -5.46 8.77 -0.20
CA ALA A 125 -5.80 7.48 -0.81
C ALA A 125 -6.44 7.66 -2.20
N CYS A 126 -7.34 8.64 -2.33
CA CYS A 126 -7.97 8.98 -3.61
C CYS A 126 -6.95 9.53 -4.62
N LEU A 127 -6.05 10.43 -4.20
CA LEU A 127 -4.98 10.96 -5.04
C LEU A 127 -4.02 9.86 -5.49
N MET A 128 -3.65 8.93 -4.61
CA MET A 128 -2.85 7.76 -4.95
C MET A 128 -3.55 6.93 -6.03
N GLY A 129 -4.84 6.63 -5.86
CA GLY A 129 -5.60 5.87 -6.85
C GLY A 129 -5.70 6.57 -8.22
N VAL A 130 -5.89 7.90 -8.20
CA VAL A 130 -5.88 8.73 -9.41
C VAL A 130 -4.50 8.72 -10.06
N LEU A 131 -3.42 8.92 -9.30
CA LEU A 131 -2.04 8.88 -9.80
C LEU A 131 -1.69 7.53 -10.38
N MET A 132 -2.08 6.43 -9.73
CA MET A 132 -1.84 5.08 -10.22
C MET A 132 -2.58 4.85 -11.54
N ALA A 133 -3.88 5.20 -11.63
CA ALA A 133 -4.64 5.10 -12.87
C ALA A 133 -4.01 5.93 -14.02
N LEU A 134 -3.69 7.20 -13.75
CA LEU A 134 -3.10 8.11 -14.73
C LEU A 134 -1.70 7.65 -15.18
N SER A 135 -0.90 7.11 -14.25
CA SER A 135 0.45 6.59 -14.52
C SER A 135 0.42 5.33 -15.39
N LEU A 136 -0.62 4.51 -15.22
CA LEU A 136 -0.91 3.35 -16.08
C LEU A 136 -1.64 3.72 -17.38
N ASN A 137 -1.66 5.01 -17.72
CA ASN A 137 -2.28 5.55 -18.92
C ASN A 137 -3.79 5.24 -19.05
N ALA A 138 -4.50 5.25 -17.92
CA ALA A 138 -5.94 5.01 -17.86
C ALA A 138 -6.68 6.18 -17.19
N SER A 139 -7.84 6.57 -17.73
CA SER A 139 -8.64 7.64 -17.15
C SER A 139 -9.43 7.14 -15.94
N PRO A 140 -9.26 7.69 -14.73
CA PRO A 140 -10.02 7.25 -13.55
C PRO A 140 -11.53 7.50 -13.68
N LEU A 141 -11.94 8.40 -14.59
CA LEU A 141 -13.34 8.76 -14.82
C LEU A 141 -14.19 7.61 -15.38
N VAL A 142 -13.55 6.54 -15.89
CA VAL A 142 -14.25 5.31 -16.30
C VAL A 142 -14.91 4.59 -15.11
N LEU A 143 -14.48 4.85 -13.86
CA LEU A 143 -15.17 4.32 -12.67
C LEU A 143 -16.60 4.81 -12.55
N PHE A 144 -16.91 6.01 -13.04
CA PHE A 144 -18.19 6.67 -12.78
C PHE A 144 -19.14 6.70 -13.98
N SER A 145 -18.68 6.31 -15.18
CA SER A 145 -19.49 6.42 -16.40
C SER A 145 -19.46 5.15 -17.24
N LYS A 146 -20.64 4.55 -17.45
CA LYS A 146 -20.82 3.40 -18.35
C LYS A 146 -20.48 3.74 -19.80
N GLU A 147 -20.82 4.95 -20.24
CA GLU A 147 -20.51 5.43 -21.60
C GLU A 147 -18.99 5.48 -21.81
N ARG A 148 -18.24 6.02 -20.84
CA ARG A 148 -16.77 6.04 -20.93
C ARG A 148 -16.14 4.66 -20.92
N ARG A 149 -16.72 3.71 -20.17
CA ARG A 149 -16.27 2.30 -20.21
C ARG A 149 -16.52 1.66 -21.58
N ALA A 150 -17.61 2.01 -22.25
CA ALA A 150 -17.90 1.51 -23.59
C ALA A 150 -16.96 2.08 -24.66
N VAL A 151 -16.56 3.35 -24.52
CA VAL A 151 -15.63 4.02 -25.44
C VAL A 151 -14.18 3.61 -25.21
N ALA A 152 -13.77 3.40 -23.95
CA ALA A 152 -12.41 3.04 -23.57
C ALA A 152 -12.41 1.79 -22.66
N PRO A 153 -12.60 0.58 -23.22
CA PRO A 153 -12.64 -0.66 -22.45
C PRO A 153 -11.30 -0.98 -21.77
N ASP A 154 -10.17 -0.65 -22.42
CA ASP A 154 -8.83 -0.89 -21.87
C ASP A 154 -8.56 -0.02 -20.62
N ASP A 155 -9.02 1.23 -20.63
CA ASP A 155 -8.97 2.10 -19.45
C ASP A 155 -9.74 1.48 -18.28
N TRP A 156 -10.92 0.91 -18.55
CA TRP A 156 -11.70 0.22 -17.54
C TRP A 156 -10.96 -1.01 -16.99
N GLU A 157 -10.32 -1.80 -17.86
CA GLU A 157 -9.56 -2.98 -17.42
C GLU A 157 -8.39 -2.63 -16.51
N ARG A 158 -7.70 -1.51 -16.80
CA ARG A 158 -6.57 -1.04 -15.99
C ARG A 158 -7.02 -0.43 -14.67
N VAL A 159 -8.03 0.46 -14.70
CA VAL A 159 -8.53 1.12 -13.48
C VAL A 159 -9.15 0.12 -12.52
N ARG A 160 -9.98 -0.82 -13.01
CA ARG A 160 -10.63 -1.81 -12.15
C ARG A 160 -9.62 -2.74 -11.45
N ALA A 161 -8.45 -2.97 -12.05
CA ALA A 161 -7.42 -3.83 -11.47
C ALA A 161 -6.73 -3.17 -10.26
N VAL A 162 -6.72 -1.84 -10.20
CA VAL A 162 -6.07 -1.06 -9.15
C VAL A 162 -6.98 -0.79 -7.96
N VAL A 163 -8.31 -0.81 -8.14
CA VAL A 163 -9.28 -0.48 -7.08
C VAL A 163 -9.03 -1.21 -5.75
N PRO A 164 -8.79 -2.54 -5.72
CA PRO A 164 -8.51 -3.22 -4.45
C PRO A 164 -7.26 -2.72 -3.72
N LEU A 165 -6.22 -2.31 -4.47
CA LEU A 165 -5.01 -1.74 -3.89
C LEU A 165 -5.29 -0.38 -3.26
N VAL A 166 -6.10 0.45 -3.92
CA VAL A 166 -6.50 1.76 -3.40
C VAL A 166 -7.31 1.62 -2.13
N ILE A 167 -8.22 0.63 -2.08
CA ILE A 167 -8.96 0.31 -0.84
C ILE A 167 -7.99 -0.14 0.25
N GLY A 168 -7.02 -1.01 -0.08
CA GLY A 168 -5.98 -1.41 0.87
C GLY A 168 -5.22 -0.21 1.44
N THR A 169 -4.72 0.69 0.58
CA THR A 169 -4.00 1.90 1.01
C THR A 169 -4.89 2.90 1.75
N PHE A 170 -6.17 3.00 1.43
CA PHE A 170 -7.09 3.80 2.23
C PHE A 170 -7.16 3.29 3.67
N VAL A 171 -7.32 1.97 3.84
CA VAL A 171 -7.35 1.36 5.17
C VAL A 171 -5.97 1.43 5.84
N LEU A 172 -4.87 1.40 5.08
CA LEU A 172 -3.51 1.67 5.60
C LEU A 172 -3.44 3.06 6.25
N TYR A 173 -3.86 4.11 5.54
CA TYR A 173 -3.82 5.47 6.09
C TYR A 173 -4.74 5.63 7.31
N LEU A 174 -5.93 5.02 7.29
CA LEU A 174 -6.78 4.98 8.49
C LEU A 174 -6.14 4.21 9.64
N ALA A 175 -5.38 3.14 9.36
CA ALA A 175 -4.66 2.39 10.38
C ALA A 175 -3.50 3.21 10.95
N SER A 176 -2.79 4.00 10.14
CA SER A 176 -1.77 4.92 10.63
C SER A 176 -2.40 5.96 11.56
N THR A 177 -3.43 6.68 11.10
CA THR A 177 -4.16 7.66 11.93
C THR A 177 -4.66 7.02 13.22
N ALA A 178 -5.23 5.80 13.14
CA ALA A 178 -5.69 5.11 14.33
C ALA A 178 -4.55 4.68 15.25
N PHE A 179 -3.37 4.38 14.71
CA PHE A 179 -2.19 4.09 15.50
C PHE A 179 -1.77 5.31 16.32
N ASP A 180 -1.66 6.46 15.66
CA ASP A 180 -1.18 7.70 16.27
C ASP A 180 -2.19 8.29 17.28
N ASP A 181 -3.50 8.17 17.01
CA ASP A 181 -4.55 8.77 17.85
C ASP A 181 -5.06 7.88 19.00
N PHE A 182 -5.01 6.55 18.85
CA PHE A 182 -5.63 5.62 19.82
C PHE A 182 -4.65 4.73 20.56
N PHE A 183 -3.40 4.57 20.08
CA PHE A 183 -2.39 3.83 20.81
C PHE A 183 -1.38 4.80 21.40
N ASP A 184 -1.05 4.64 22.69
CA ASP A 184 -0.15 5.58 23.34
C ASP A 184 1.28 5.40 22.81
N LEU A 185 1.78 6.44 22.13
CA LEU A 185 3.14 6.52 21.62
C LEU A 185 4.16 6.43 22.77
N ASP A 186 3.80 6.91 23.96
CA ASP A 186 4.60 6.92 25.19
C ASP A 186 4.51 5.63 26.01
N THR A 187 3.80 4.61 25.52
CA THR A 187 3.79 3.28 26.16
C THR A 187 5.22 2.80 26.38
N VAL A 188 5.57 2.47 27.63
CA VAL A 188 6.93 2.05 28.01
C VAL A 188 7.18 0.63 27.52
N ARG A 189 7.55 0.49 26.25
CA ARG A 189 7.83 -0.80 25.59
C ARG A 189 9.14 -1.44 26.07
N ILE A 190 10.04 -0.62 26.61
CA ILE A 190 11.30 -1.01 27.24
C ILE A 190 11.48 -0.17 28.50
N LEU A 191 11.55 -0.81 29.66
CA LEU A 191 11.85 -0.13 30.92
C LEU A 191 13.28 0.42 30.90
N GLU A 192 13.46 1.67 31.34
CA GLU A 192 14.80 2.18 31.63
C GLU A 192 15.52 1.24 32.61
N PRO A 193 16.85 1.04 32.51
CA PRO A 193 17.57 0.06 33.32
C PRO A 193 17.38 0.24 34.83
N GLN A 194 17.15 1.47 35.28
CA GLN A 194 16.92 1.83 36.68
C GLN A 194 15.52 1.40 37.13
N VAL A 195 14.48 1.72 36.34
CA VAL A 195 13.10 1.33 36.61
C VAL A 195 12.92 -0.19 36.48
N ALA A 196 13.60 -0.82 35.52
CA ALA A 196 13.62 -2.28 35.38
C ALA A 196 14.19 -2.99 36.62
N ALA A 197 15.24 -2.42 37.23
CA ALA A 197 15.83 -2.95 38.46
C ALA A 197 14.91 -2.76 39.67
N GLU A 198 14.18 -1.64 39.74
CA GLU A 198 13.18 -1.38 40.78
C GLU A 198 11.98 -2.35 40.66
N VAL A 199 11.45 -2.54 39.46
CA VAL A 199 10.35 -3.47 39.19
C VAL A 199 10.78 -4.92 39.46
N ALA A 200 12.02 -5.29 39.13
CA ALA A 200 12.57 -6.62 39.43
C ALA A 200 12.78 -6.88 40.94
N ALA A 201 12.81 -5.83 41.76
CA ALA A 201 12.91 -5.95 43.21
C ALA A 201 11.56 -6.09 43.91
N LEU A 202 10.45 -5.88 43.20
CA LEU A 202 9.09 -6.02 43.74
C LEU A 202 8.71 -7.49 43.99
N PRO A 203 7.82 -7.76 44.95
CA PRO A 203 7.15 -9.06 45.05
C PRO A 203 6.44 -9.42 43.75
N LEU A 204 6.41 -10.70 43.39
CA LEU A 204 5.92 -11.18 42.09
C LEU A 204 4.54 -10.64 41.68
N GLU A 205 3.60 -10.51 42.63
CA GLU A 205 2.25 -9.98 42.37
C GLU A 205 2.26 -8.48 42.03
N GLU A 206 3.06 -7.69 42.76
CA GLU A 206 3.26 -6.26 42.50
C GLU A 206 4.07 -6.02 41.22
N GLN A 207 5.03 -6.90 40.91
CA GLN A 207 5.80 -6.89 39.67
C GLN A 207 4.90 -7.13 38.45
N LEU A 208 4.00 -8.11 38.53
CA LEU A 208 3.04 -8.41 37.46
C LEU A 208 2.07 -7.24 37.25
N HIS A 209 1.57 -6.63 38.34
CA HIS A 209 0.71 -5.46 38.25
C HIS A 209 1.44 -4.24 37.69
N ALA A 210 2.67 -3.95 38.16
CA ALA A 210 3.46 -2.83 37.67
C ALA A 210 3.77 -2.98 36.17
N ASN A 211 4.17 -4.17 35.73
CA ASN A 211 4.37 -4.46 34.31
C ASN A 211 3.08 -4.35 33.50
N ALA A 212 1.93 -4.75 34.04
CA ALA A 212 0.65 -4.65 33.35
C ALA A 212 0.21 -3.19 33.15
N THR A 213 0.43 -2.33 34.16
CA THR A 213 0.08 -0.89 34.09
C THR A 213 1.08 -0.08 33.29
N LEU A 214 2.39 -0.39 33.37
CA LEU A 214 3.43 0.34 32.63
C LEU A 214 3.46 0.00 31.13
N CYS A 215 2.86 -1.13 30.76
CA CYS A 215 2.74 -1.61 29.38
C CYS A 215 1.27 -1.69 28.92
N GLU A 216 0.38 -0.98 29.59
CA GLU A 216 -0.99 -0.75 29.13
C GLU A 216 -0.95 0.02 27.80
N ASP A 217 -1.92 -0.20 26.90
CA ASP A 217 -2.10 0.53 25.62
C ASP A 217 -1.24 0.16 24.38
N ALA A 218 -0.44 -0.91 24.44
CA ALA A 218 0.14 -1.53 23.23
C ALA A 218 -0.90 -2.30 22.37
N VAL A 219 -0.61 -2.52 21.09
CA VAL A 219 -1.44 -3.35 20.20
C VAL A 219 -1.55 -4.76 20.77
N SER A 220 -2.79 -5.18 21.03
CA SER A 220 -3.06 -6.47 21.65
C SER A 220 -2.39 -7.63 20.90
N PRO A 221 -1.62 -8.51 21.58
CA PRO A 221 -1.04 -9.70 20.95
C PRO A 221 -2.08 -10.60 20.28
N ALA A 222 -3.33 -10.58 20.76
CA ALA A 222 -4.44 -11.31 20.18
C ALA A 222 -4.76 -10.85 18.74
N PHE A 223 -4.53 -9.58 18.42
CA PHE A 223 -4.67 -9.06 17.05
C PHE A 223 -3.72 -9.78 16.10
N PHE A 224 -2.42 -9.83 16.41
CA PHE A 224 -1.44 -10.48 15.54
C PHE A 224 -1.68 -12.00 15.42
N GLN A 225 -2.12 -12.66 16.50
CA GLN A 225 -2.54 -14.06 16.44
C GLN A 225 -3.74 -14.30 15.50
N GLN A 226 -4.64 -13.33 15.36
CA GLN A 226 -5.73 -13.38 14.38
C GLN A 226 -5.20 -13.12 12.97
N VAL A 227 -4.33 -12.14 12.79
CA VAL A 227 -3.70 -11.82 11.48
C VAL A 227 -2.98 -13.04 10.90
N VAL A 228 -2.20 -13.76 11.72
CA VAL A 228 -1.50 -14.99 11.31
C VAL A 228 -2.46 -16.10 10.87
N LYS A 229 -3.74 -16.05 11.27
CA LYS A 229 -4.77 -16.99 10.80
C LYS A 229 -5.48 -16.48 9.55
N VAL A 230 -5.82 -15.19 9.52
CA VAL A 230 -6.62 -14.58 8.45
C VAL A 230 -5.84 -14.42 7.16
N ILE A 231 -4.59 -13.91 7.21
CA ILE A 231 -3.82 -13.66 5.99
C ILE A 231 -3.54 -14.95 5.20
N PRO A 232 -3.09 -16.08 5.81
CA PRO A 232 -2.89 -17.32 5.07
C PRO A 232 -4.19 -17.86 4.47
N LEU A 233 -5.32 -17.74 5.17
CA LEU A 233 -6.62 -18.13 4.64
C LEU A 233 -6.95 -17.32 3.38
N LEU A 234 -6.80 -15.99 3.43
CA LEU A 234 -7.01 -15.12 2.28
C LEU A 234 -6.03 -15.43 1.14
N LEU A 235 -4.75 -15.70 1.43
CA LEU A 235 -3.77 -16.10 0.41
C LEU A 235 -4.16 -17.41 -0.28
N LEU A 236 -4.66 -18.39 0.48
CA LEU A 236 -5.14 -19.66 -0.09
C LEU A 236 -6.39 -19.45 -0.94
N THR A 237 -7.37 -18.70 -0.44
CA THR A 237 -8.60 -18.37 -1.19
C THR A 237 -8.27 -17.63 -2.48
N LEU A 238 -7.50 -16.54 -2.39
CA LEU A 238 -7.05 -15.79 -3.55
C LEU A 238 -6.16 -16.63 -4.47
N GLY A 239 -5.35 -17.55 -3.94
CA GLY A 239 -4.55 -18.47 -4.75
C GLY A 239 -5.41 -19.41 -5.59
N VAL A 240 -6.49 -19.97 -5.01
CA VAL A 240 -7.47 -20.80 -5.73
C VAL A 240 -8.19 -19.97 -6.79
N GLU A 241 -8.69 -18.80 -6.42
CA GLU A 241 -9.39 -17.90 -7.33
C GLU A 241 -8.45 -17.40 -8.44
N PHE A 242 -7.26 -16.90 -8.13
CA PHE A 242 -6.29 -16.45 -9.14
C PHE A 242 -5.80 -17.58 -10.02
N ASN A 243 -5.72 -18.82 -9.55
CA ASN A 243 -5.41 -19.94 -10.43
C ASN A 243 -6.57 -20.20 -11.42
N TYR A 244 -7.81 -20.04 -10.97
CA TYR A 244 -9.00 -20.04 -11.84
C TYR A 244 -8.97 -18.85 -12.84
N PHE A 245 -8.64 -17.65 -12.37
CA PHE A 245 -8.54 -16.40 -13.15
C PHE A 245 -7.18 -16.22 -13.85
N ARG A 246 -6.26 -17.19 -13.80
CA ARG A 246 -4.97 -17.09 -14.50
C ARG A 246 -5.17 -16.99 -16.02
N ARG A 247 -6.30 -17.48 -16.50
CA ARG A 247 -6.78 -17.36 -17.89
C ARG A 247 -7.33 -15.97 -18.22
N THR A 248 -7.62 -15.12 -17.23
CA THR A 248 -8.22 -13.80 -17.40
C THR A 248 -7.27 -12.63 -17.14
N LEU A 249 -6.09 -12.87 -16.55
CA LEU A 249 -5.01 -11.87 -16.32
C LEU A 249 -4.28 -11.49 -17.64
N ALA A 250 -5.02 -10.94 -18.60
CA ALA A 250 -4.50 -10.60 -19.92
C ALA A 250 -3.64 -9.32 -19.91
N GLU A 251 -4.00 -8.35 -19.07
CA GLU A 251 -3.31 -7.06 -19.00
C GLU A 251 -2.17 -7.09 -17.95
N PRO A 252 -1.00 -6.47 -18.23
CA PRO A 252 0.10 -6.33 -17.25
C PRO A 252 -0.34 -5.70 -15.94
N VAL A 253 -1.30 -4.77 -15.96
CA VAL A 253 -1.79 -4.10 -14.74
C VAL A 253 -2.45 -5.10 -13.78
N GLN A 254 -3.22 -6.07 -14.30
CA GLN A 254 -3.86 -7.09 -13.49
C GLN A 254 -2.83 -8.00 -12.82
N ARG A 255 -1.78 -8.38 -13.55
CA ARG A 255 -0.66 -9.18 -13.02
C ARG A 255 0.11 -8.41 -11.95
N ALA A 256 0.39 -7.12 -12.20
CA ALA A 256 1.05 -6.25 -11.23
C ALA A 256 0.21 -6.08 -9.96
N ALA A 257 -1.11 -5.86 -10.08
CA ALA A 257 -1.99 -5.71 -8.94
C ALA A 257 -2.14 -7.00 -8.12
N ALA A 258 -2.27 -8.16 -8.77
CA ALA A 258 -2.28 -9.44 -8.09
C ALA A 258 -0.95 -9.69 -7.35
N ALA A 259 0.19 -9.44 -8.00
CA ALA A 259 1.51 -9.58 -7.39
C ALA A 259 1.70 -8.62 -6.20
N ALA A 260 1.23 -7.38 -6.32
CA ALA A 260 1.30 -6.38 -5.26
C ALA A 260 0.42 -6.76 -4.06
N THR A 261 -0.80 -7.24 -4.30
CA THR A 261 -1.72 -7.75 -3.26
C THR A 261 -1.11 -8.93 -2.50
N VAL A 262 -0.58 -9.92 -3.21
CA VAL A 262 0.10 -11.07 -2.59
C VAL A 262 1.36 -10.62 -1.84
N GLY A 263 2.09 -9.65 -2.40
CA GLY A 263 3.28 -9.05 -1.79
C GLY A 263 2.96 -8.42 -0.44
N VAL A 264 1.99 -7.50 -0.37
CA VAL A 264 1.63 -6.83 0.89
C VAL A 264 1.10 -7.82 1.93
N MET A 265 0.29 -8.80 1.53
CA MET A 265 -0.17 -9.86 2.41
C MET A 265 0.99 -10.70 2.95
N SER A 266 1.96 -11.05 2.11
CA SER A 266 3.12 -11.86 2.53
C SER A 266 4.03 -11.09 3.48
N ILE A 267 4.24 -9.79 3.26
CA ILE A 267 5.01 -8.93 4.15
C ILE A 267 4.27 -8.79 5.49
N GLY A 268 2.97 -8.48 5.46
CA GLY A 268 2.14 -8.37 6.67
C GLY A 268 2.12 -9.67 7.49
N LEU A 269 2.01 -10.82 6.83
CA LEU A 269 2.12 -12.12 7.49
C LEU A 269 3.50 -12.35 8.12
N SER A 270 4.57 -12.00 7.41
CA SER A 270 5.93 -12.19 7.92
C SER A 270 6.18 -11.35 9.17
N LEU A 271 5.70 -10.09 9.15
CA LEU A 271 5.75 -9.19 10.30
C LEU A 271 4.86 -9.70 11.44
N ALA A 272 3.64 -10.16 11.17
CA ALA A 272 2.77 -10.72 12.20
C ALA A 272 3.31 -12.03 12.79
N ILE A 273 4.08 -12.82 12.04
CA ILE A 273 4.75 -14.02 12.57
C ILE A 273 5.91 -13.63 13.48
N SER A 274 6.66 -12.57 13.18
CA SER A 274 7.77 -12.13 14.03
C SER A 274 7.32 -11.60 15.39
N THR A 275 6.02 -11.33 15.57
CA THR A 275 5.44 -10.97 16.87
C THR A 275 5.06 -12.18 17.74
N LEU A 276 4.93 -13.38 17.18
CA LEU A 276 4.46 -14.56 17.94
C LEU A 276 5.36 -15.05 19.08
N PRO A 277 6.70 -14.90 19.02
CA PRO A 277 7.57 -15.27 20.14
C PRO A 277 7.35 -14.43 21.40
N TRP A 278 6.67 -13.29 21.27
CA TRP A 278 6.50 -12.29 22.31
C TRP A 278 5.17 -12.52 23.02
N GLY A 279 5.22 -12.99 24.27
CA GLY A 279 4.03 -13.43 25.02
C GLY A 279 3.16 -12.31 25.56
N GLY A 280 3.59 -11.04 25.45
CA GLY A 280 2.93 -9.89 26.05
C GLY A 280 3.01 -9.87 27.58
N SER A 281 3.86 -10.71 28.18
CA SER A 281 4.06 -10.79 29.64
C SER A 281 5.16 -9.82 30.10
N GLY A 282 4.90 -8.51 29.94
CA GLY A 282 5.68 -7.44 30.55
C GLY A 282 6.57 -6.63 29.61
N CYS A 283 7.16 -5.57 30.16
CA CYS A 283 7.83 -4.48 29.43
C CYS A 283 9.21 -4.81 28.82
N GLY A 284 9.53 -6.10 28.68
CA GLY A 284 10.68 -6.60 27.93
C GLY A 284 10.30 -7.65 26.87
N GLU A 285 9.00 -7.95 26.75
CA GLU A 285 8.44 -8.81 25.71
C GLU A 285 7.49 -8.04 24.77
N VAL A 286 7.66 -6.73 24.66
CA VAL A 286 6.88 -5.87 23.74
C VAL A 286 7.76 -5.50 22.55
N LEU A 287 7.16 -5.49 21.37
CA LEU A 287 7.83 -5.10 20.12
C LEU A 287 8.33 -3.66 20.24
N GLY A 288 9.51 -3.37 19.69
CA GLY A 288 9.94 -1.98 19.56
C GLY A 288 8.91 -1.20 18.75
N TYR A 289 8.69 0.07 19.12
CA TYR A 289 7.67 0.96 18.54
C TYR A 289 7.53 0.81 17.01
N TRP A 290 8.66 0.92 16.31
CA TRP A 290 8.75 0.80 14.86
C TRP A 290 8.26 -0.54 14.32
N HIS A 291 8.62 -1.63 14.97
CA HIS A 291 8.21 -2.95 14.54
C HIS A 291 6.72 -3.17 14.81
N GLU A 292 6.22 -2.70 15.95
CA GLU A 292 4.79 -2.75 16.29
C GLU A 292 3.94 -1.97 15.28
N TYR A 293 4.30 -0.70 15.05
CA TYR A 293 3.66 0.20 14.09
C TYR A 293 3.61 -0.44 12.70
N LEU A 294 4.77 -0.79 12.12
CA LEU A 294 4.86 -1.37 10.78
C LEU A 294 4.09 -2.68 10.68
N THR A 295 4.17 -3.53 11.70
CA THR A 295 3.42 -4.78 11.71
C THR A 295 1.93 -4.52 11.70
N PHE A 296 1.44 -3.58 12.50
CA PHE A 296 0.04 -3.21 12.56
C PHE A 296 -0.46 -2.70 11.21
N VAL A 297 0.14 -1.63 10.69
CA VAL A 297 -0.34 -0.94 9.48
C VAL A 297 -0.23 -1.83 8.23
N ILE A 298 0.88 -2.57 8.06
CA ILE A 298 1.06 -3.47 6.90
C ILE A 298 0.11 -4.67 7.00
N SER A 299 -0.13 -5.21 8.20
CA SER A 299 -1.08 -6.32 8.39
C SER A 299 -2.50 -5.89 8.04
N VAL A 300 -2.91 -4.71 8.51
CA VAL A 300 -4.24 -4.14 8.19
C VAL A 300 -4.37 -3.89 6.69
N GLN A 301 -3.36 -3.30 6.04
CA GLN A 301 -3.35 -3.12 4.58
C GLN A 301 -3.47 -4.46 3.85
N GLY A 302 -2.70 -5.47 4.28
CA GLY A 302 -2.71 -6.81 3.68
C GLY A 302 -4.08 -7.47 3.76
N VAL A 303 -4.72 -7.44 4.94
CA VAL A 303 -6.08 -7.98 5.13
C VAL A 303 -7.09 -7.22 4.28
N ALA A 304 -7.05 -5.88 4.30
CA ALA A 304 -7.97 -5.03 3.55
C ALA A 304 -7.83 -5.22 2.03
N ALA A 305 -6.61 -5.19 1.50
CA ALA A 305 -6.33 -5.42 0.09
C ALA A 305 -6.74 -6.83 -0.35
N GLY A 306 -6.49 -7.85 0.48
CA GLY A 306 -6.89 -9.22 0.21
C GLY A 306 -8.41 -9.39 0.15
N LEU A 307 -9.12 -8.86 1.14
CA LEU A 307 -10.59 -8.87 1.19
C LEU A 307 -11.20 -8.07 0.04
N ALA A 308 -10.71 -6.87 -0.21
CA ALA A 308 -11.15 -6.03 -1.31
C ALA A 308 -10.96 -6.75 -2.63
N THR A 309 -9.82 -7.43 -2.82
CA THR A 309 -9.56 -8.21 -4.04
C THR A 309 -10.52 -9.37 -4.18
N LEU A 310 -10.79 -10.12 -3.11
CA LEU A 310 -11.73 -11.22 -3.12
C LEU A 310 -13.15 -10.75 -3.49
N VAL A 311 -13.66 -9.72 -2.80
CA VAL A 311 -14.97 -9.13 -3.08
C VAL A 311 -15.03 -8.61 -4.52
N TRP A 312 -13.98 -7.92 -4.96
CA TRP A 312 -13.91 -7.35 -6.29
C TRP A 312 -13.94 -8.42 -7.38
N VAL A 313 -13.20 -9.51 -7.17
CA VAL A 313 -13.20 -10.67 -8.06
C VAL A 313 -14.60 -11.27 -8.14
N LEU A 314 -15.29 -11.47 -7.01
CA LEU A 314 -16.64 -12.05 -6.96
C LEU A 314 -17.73 -11.16 -7.58
N VAL A 315 -17.61 -9.84 -7.45
CA VAL A 315 -18.66 -8.90 -7.90
C VAL A 315 -18.44 -8.44 -9.34
N VAL A 316 -17.18 -8.28 -9.77
CA VAL A 316 -16.83 -7.59 -11.02
C VAL A 316 -16.29 -8.54 -12.09
N SER A 317 -15.85 -9.75 -11.73
CA SER A 317 -15.38 -10.73 -12.72
C SER A 317 -16.55 -11.52 -13.28
N ASP A 318 -16.81 -11.35 -14.57
CA ASP A 318 -17.73 -12.20 -15.34
C ASP A 318 -16.89 -13.20 -16.15
N PRO A 319 -16.62 -14.41 -15.62
CA PRO A 319 -15.82 -15.42 -16.32
C PRO A 319 -16.49 -15.95 -17.59
N ASP A 320 -17.84 -15.92 -17.66
CA ASP A 320 -18.61 -16.57 -18.73
C ASP A 320 -18.68 -15.75 -20.01
N ARG A 321 -18.62 -14.42 -19.90
CA ARG A 321 -18.73 -13.50 -21.05
C ARG A 321 -17.58 -13.59 -22.07
N ARG A 322 -16.40 -14.13 -21.69
CA ARG A 322 -15.28 -14.37 -22.62
C ARG A 322 -15.40 -15.72 -23.34
N ASN A 323 -16.08 -16.70 -22.77
CA ASN A 323 -16.30 -18.00 -23.42
C ASN A 323 -17.32 -17.89 -24.56
N THR A 324 -18.30 -17.00 -24.45
CA THR A 324 -19.30 -16.78 -25.52
C THR A 324 -18.71 -16.06 -26.73
N SER A 325 -17.75 -15.13 -26.54
CA SER A 325 -17.06 -14.48 -27.67
C SER A 325 -16.19 -15.42 -28.51
N GLY A 326 -15.84 -16.60 -27.98
CA GLY A 326 -15.13 -17.64 -28.74
C GLY A 326 -16.05 -18.56 -29.55
N VAL A 327 -17.35 -18.56 -29.27
CA VAL A 327 -18.35 -19.39 -29.98
C VAL A 327 -18.93 -18.64 -31.19
N ASP A 328 -19.01 -17.30 -31.12
CA ASP A 328 -19.51 -16.46 -32.23
C ASP A 328 -18.46 -16.18 -33.33
N SER A 329 -17.26 -16.81 -33.25
CA SER A 329 -16.18 -16.66 -34.23
C SER A 329 -15.80 -17.97 -34.94
N VAL A 330 -16.68 -18.96 -34.92
CA VAL A 330 -16.56 -20.21 -35.71
C VAL A 330 -17.57 -20.23 -36.84
#